data_AF-A0A3B8I4F6-F1
#
_entry.id   AF-A0A3B8I4F6-F1
#
_cell.length_a   1.000
_cell.length_b   1.000
_cell.length_c   1.000
_cell.angle_alpha   90.00
_cell.angle_beta   90.00
_cell.angle_gamma   90.00
#
_symmetry.space_group_name_H-M   'P 1'
#
loop_
_entity.id
_entity.type
_entity.pdbx_description
1 polymer ?
#
loop_
_entity_poly.entity_id
_entity_poly.type
_entity_poly.pdbx_seq_one_letter_code
_entity_poly.pdbx_strand_id
1 'polypeptide(L)'
;YSDTETVVEPPITSEESAAHQDLSLDELRIRGDKALFAKDFDEAIQYYRRGQELSPHDEYFTHQLCIATYRQPYNSVAEAMQHYQAAEDILQRLHPETSTHPETLGLMGSINKRKFEVSPKPEYLTTAIQFYSRGFSLNHNYYNGINLAYMHIQQAVVSSSARKANASWYSAEKIWDKILSVTTDLLELEDQKRTNSKHWILQARAQAYLGLGQLEAFEETSKQALAATSNEFSTDMYKQYNQRLKDMLEVLRERFPEG
;
A
#
# COMPACT_ATOMS: atom_id res chain seq x y z
N TYR A 1 31.84 -23.65 -13.35
CA TYR A 1 30.87 -24.67 -13.78
C TYR A 1 30.14 -25.10 -12.52
N SER A 2 29.17 -24.32 -12.02
CA SER A 2 27.79 -24.14 -12.49
C SER A 2 26.94 -25.40 -12.27
N ASP A 3 26.60 -25.66 -11.01
CA ASP A 3 25.47 -26.52 -10.64
C ASP A 3 24.26 -25.61 -10.41
N THR A 4 23.38 -25.56 -11.41
CA THR A 4 22.06 -24.94 -11.29
C THR A 4 21.11 -26.00 -10.75
N GLU A 5 20.84 -25.98 -9.44
CA GLU A 5 19.67 -26.64 -8.88
C GLU A 5 18.42 -25.95 -9.46
N THR A 6 17.76 -26.67 -10.36
CA THR A 6 16.44 -26.31 -10.87
C THR A 6 15.44 -26.59 -9.76
N VAL A 7 14.90 -25.52 -9.18
CA VAL A 7 13.73 -25.61 -8.28
C VAL A 7 12.56 -26.10 -9.13
N VAL A 8 12.25 -27.39 -9.02
CA VAL A 8 11.05 -27.98 -9.61
C VAL A 8 9.89 -27.63 -8.66
N GLU A 9 9.07 -26.68 -9.05
CA GLU A 9 7.79 -26.42 -8.37
C GLU A 9 6.92 -27.69 -8.41
N PRO A 10 6.16 -27.99 -7.33
CA PRO A 10 5.30 -29.16 -7.30
C PRO A 10 4.22 -29.06 -8.39
N PRO A 11 3.82 -30.18 -9.00
CA PRO A 11 2.81 -30.16 -10.05
C PRO A 11 1.45 -29.80 -9.46
N ILE A 12 0.88 -28.70 -9.95
CA ILE A 12 -0.53 -28.35 -9.72
C ILE A 12 -1.36 -29.53 -10.24
N THR A 13 -2.20 -30.12 -9.37
CA THR A 13 -3.06 -31.24 -9.75
C THR A 13 -4.03 -30.85 -10.87
N SER A 14 -4.18 -31.73 -11.86
CA SER A 14 -4.84 -31.46 -13.14
C SER A 14 -6.33 -31.06 -13.07
N GLU A 15 -7.00 -31.26 -11.94
CA GLU A 15 -8.41 -30.90 -11.75
C GLU A 15 -8.62 -29.43 -11.31
N GLU A 16 -7.73 -28.84 -10.51
CA GLU A 16 -7.81 -27.42 -10.12
C GLU A 16 -7.45 -26.48 -11.27
N SER A 17 -6.48 -26.88 -12.11
CA SER A 17 -6.12 -26.14 -13.32
C SER A 17 -7.27 -26.03 -14.33
N ALA A 18 -8.17 -27.02 -14.38
CA ALA A 18 -9.28 -27.04 -15.34
C ALA A 18 -10.40 -26.06 -15.00
N ALA A 19 -10.65 -25.78 -13.71
CA ALA A 19 -11.77 -24.95 -13.25
C ALA A 19 -11.69 -23.48 -13.69
N HIS A 20 -10.49 -23.00 -14.05
CA HIS A 20 -10.24 -21.61 -14.43
C HIS A 20 -10.03 -21.41 -15.95
N GLN A 21 -9.94 -22.49 -16.73
CA GLN A 21 -9.53 -22.40 -18.14
C GLN A 21 -10.60 -21.78 -19.06
N ASP A 22 -11.89 -21.98 -18.76
CA ASP A 22 -13.03 -21.59 -19.59
C ASP A 22 -13.70 -20.27 -19.15
N LEU A 23 -13.19 -19.60 -18.13
CA LEU A 23 -13.77 -18.35 -17.63
C LEU A 23 -13.41 -17.16 -18.51
N SER A 24 -14.38 -16.28 -18.75
CA SER A 24 -14.15 -14.98 -19.39
C SER A 24 -13.32 -14.05 -18.50
N LEU A 25 -12.69 -13.02 -19.11
CA LEU A 25 -11.92 -12.02 -18.34
C LEU A 25 -12.76 -11.35 -17.24
N ASP A 26 -14.03 -11.02 -17.51
CA ASP A 26 -14.90 -10.39 -16.51
C ASP A 26 -15.23 -11.34 -15.35
N GLU A 27 -15.44 -12.64 -15.62
CA GLU A 27 -15.64 -13.63 -14.56
C GLU A 27 -14.38 -13.81 -13.71
N LEU A 28 -13.19 -13.79 -14.32
CA LEU A 28 -11.92 -13.85 -13.61
C LEU A 28 -11.74 -12.64 -12.68
N ARG A 29 -12.10 -11.43 -13.12
CA ARG A 29 -12.08 -10.22 -12.28
C ARG A 29 -13.04 -10.34 -11.10
N ILE A 30 -14.30 -10.67 -11.37
CA ILE A 30 -15.34 -10.76 -10.33
C ILE A 30 -15.00 -11.82 -9.28
N ARG A 31 -14.55 -13.01 -9.72
CA ARG A 31 -14.21 -14.10 -8.79
C ARG A 31 -12.92 -13.81 -8.03
N GLY A 32 -11.89 -13.27 -8.71
CA GLY A 32 -10.66 -12.81 -8.08
C GLY A 32 -10.93 -11.78 -6.98
N ASP A 33 -11.73 -10.74 -7.28
CA ASP A 33 -12.07 -9.69 -6.31
C ASP A 33 -12.86 -10.24 -5.12
N LYS A 34 -13.78 -11.18 -5.38
CA LYS A 34 -14.53 -11.85 -4.32
C LYS A 34 -13.61 -12.68 -3.42
N ALA A 35 -12.70 -13.46 -3.99
CA ALA A 35 -11.74 -14.26 -3.25
C ALA A 35 -10.79 -13.37 -2.43
N LEU A 36 -10.24 -12.32 -3.04
CA LEU A 36 -9.39 -11.34 -2.37
C LEU A 36 -10.11 -10.65 -1.21
N PHE A 37 -11.38 -10.27 -1.40
CA PHE A 37 -12.22 -9.71 -0.35
C PHE A 37 -12.48 -10.70 0.80
N ALA A 38 -12.67 -11.98 0.47
CA ALA A 38 -12.80 -13.07 1.43
C ALA A 38 -11.47 -13.47 2.10
N LYS A 39 -10.34 -12.85 1.70
CA LYS A 39 -8.97 -13.20 2.09
C LYS A 39 -8.56 -14.63 1.71
N ASP A 40 -9.22 -15.20 0.70
CA ASP A 40 -8.77 -16.41 0.05
C ASP A 40 -7.72 -16.02 -1.00
N PHE A 41 -6.49 -15.80 -0.53
CA PHE A 41 -5.41 -15.30 -1.36
C PHE A 41 -4.99 -16.31 -2.42
N ASP A 42 -5.03 -17.60 -2.10
CA ASP A 42 -4.62 -18.65 -3.03
C ASP A 42 -5.62 -18.73 -4.21
N GLU A 43 -6.93 -18.70 -3.93
CA GLU A 43 -7.95 -18.67 -4.99
C GLU A 43 -7.87 -17.36 -5.80
N ALA A 44 -7.66 -16.21 -5.14
CA ALA A 44 -7.49 -14.93 -5.82
C ALA A 44 -6.29 -14.92 -6.78
N ILE A 45 -5.14 -15.45 -6.33
CA ILE A 45 -3.91 -15.56 -7.14
C ILE A 45 -4.17 -16.40 -8.39
N GLN A 46 -4.91 -17.50 -8.28
CA GLN A 46 -5.24 -18.35 -9.42
C GLN A 46 -6.07 -17.61 -10.47
N TYR A 47 -7.14 -16.91 -10.06
CA TYR A 47 -7.96 -16.12 -10.99
C TYR A 47 -7.18 -14.99 -11.65
N TYR A 48 -6.41 -14.20 -10.87
CA TYR A 48 -5.68 -13.07 -11.43
C TYR A 48 -4.50 -13.51 -12.32
N ARG A 49 -3.83 -14.61 -11.98
CA ARG A 49 -2.78 -15.19 -12.83
C ARG A 49 -3.37 -15.65 -14.16
N ARG A 50 -4.52 -16.33 -14.14
CA ARG A 50 -5.22 -16.73 -15.37
C ARG A 50 -5.65 -15.53 -16.20
N GLY A 51 -6.17 -14.48 -15.57
CA GLY A 51 -6.54 -13.24 -16.26
C GLY A 51 -5.35 -12.55 -16.91
N GLN A 52 -4.20 -12.52 -16.22
CA GLN A 52 -2.96 -11.99 -16.76
C GLN A 52 -2.40 -12.83 -17.93
N GLU A 53 -2.55 -14.15 -17.89
CA GLU A 53 -2.18 -15.02 -19.03
C GLU A 53 -3.04 -14.76 -20.26
N LEU A 54 -4.36 -14.59 -20.08
CA LEU A 54 -5.31 -14.32 -21.15
C LEU A 54 -5.23 -12.88 -21.68
N SER A 55 -4.84 -11.93 -20.83
CA SER A 55 -4.69 -10.51 -21.17
C SER A 55 -3.42 -9.91 -20.56
N PRO A 56 -2.24 -10.20 -21.13
CA PRO A 56 -0.94 -9.78 -20.55
C PRO A 56 -0.73 -8.27 -20.46
N HIS A 57 -1.48 -7.49 -21.24
CA HIS A 57 -1.39 -6.03 -21.26
C HIS A 57 -2.40 -5.34 -20.34
N ASP A 58 -3.29 -6.10 -19.71
CA ASP A 58 -4.25 -5.56 -18.77
C ASP A 58 -3.61 -5.40 -17.39
N GLU A 59 -3.26 -4.15 -17.07
CA GLU A 59 -2.56 -3.80 -15.84
C GLU A 59 -3.33 -4.21 -14.59
N TYR A 60 -4.68 -4.24 -14.66
CA TYR A 60 -5.52 -4.62 -13.53
C TYR A 60 -5.15 -6.00 -12.98
N PHE A 61 -5.01 -7.01 -13.85
CA PHE A 61 -4.68 -8.36 -13.40
C PHE A 61 -3.28 -8.42 -12.79
N THR A 62 -2.34 -7.62 -13.32
CA THR A 62 -0.98 -7.53 -12.78
C THR A 62 -0.98 -6.86 -11.40
N HIS A 63 -1.72 -5.76 -11.23
CA HIS A 63 -1.86 -5.07 -9.94
C HIS A 63 -2.53 -5.97 -8.90
N GLN A 64 -3.66 -6.60 -9.24
CA GLN A 64 -4.39 -7.46 -8.30
C GLN A 64 -3.64 -8.74 -7.95
N LEU A 65 -2.95 -9.36 -8.91
CA LEU A 65 -2.07 -10.51 -8.64
C LEU A 65 -0.95 -10.12 -7.67
N CYS A 66 -0.31 -8.96 -7.88
CA CYS A 66 0.67 -8.42 -6.95
C CYS A 66 0.07 -8.21 -5.55
N ILE A 67 -1.11 -7.59 -5.45
CA ILE A 67 -1.82 -7.33 -4.19
C ILE A 67 -2.10 -8.63 -3.44
N ALA A 68 -2.67 -9.62 -4.12
CA ALA A 68 -2.98 -10.92 -3.52
C ALA A 68 -1.71 -11.61 -3.02
N THR A 69 -0.62 -11.55 -3.81
CA THR A 69 0.66 -12.17 -3.47
C THR A 69 1.30 -11.57 -2.22
N TYR A 70 1.50 -10.24 -2.14
CA TYR A 70 2.18 -9.67 -0.96
C TYR A 70 1.31 -9.68 0.32
N ARG A 71 0.00 -9.86 0.19
CA ARG A 71 -0.94 -9.89 1.34
C ARG A 71 -1.17 -11.27 1.92
N GLN A 72 -0.61 -12.32 1.32
CA GLN A 72 -0.66 -13.66 1.87
C GLN A 72 -0.18 -13.67 3.34
N PRO A 73 -0.84 -14.43 4.22
CA PRO A 73 -0.37 -14.62 5.59
C PRO A 73 0.97 -15.37 5.57
N TYR A 74 1.82 -15.08 6.54
CA TYR A 74 3.13 -15.72 6.68
C TYR A 74 3.41 -16.06 8.13
N ASN A 75 4.21 -17.09 8.36
CA ASN A 75 4.61 -17.60 9.67
C ASN A 75 6.07 -17.28 9.99
N SER A 76 6.82 -16.73 9.04
CA SER A 76 8.22 -16.33 9.23
C SER A 76 8.60 -15.11 8.39
N VAL A 77 9.66 -14.41 8.80
CA VAL A 77 10.25 -13.32 8.02
C VAL A 77 10.72 -13.81 6.65
N ALA A 78 11.27 -15.03 6.56
CA ALA A 78 11.74 -15.60 5.31
C ALA A 78 10.59 -15.78 4.29
N GLU A 79 9.47 -16.33 4.74
CA GLU A 79 8.25 -16.51 3.94
C GLU A 79 7.66 -15.16 3.50
N ALA A 80 7.57 -14.18 4.42
CA ALA A 80 7.14 -12.83 4.08
C ALA A 80 8.00 -12.22 2.96
N MET A 81 9.32 -12.35 3.06
CA MET A 81 10.26 -11.84 2.06
C MET A 81 10.12 -12.55 0.71
N GLN A 82 9.80 -13.84 0.69
CA GLN A 82 9.50 -14.57 -0.55
C GLN A 82 8.24 -14.03 -1.23
N HIS A 83 7.15 -13.80 -0.48
CA HIS A 83 5.94 -13.19 -1.03
C HIS A 83 6.19 -11.78 -1.57
N TYR A 84 6.98 -10.98 -0.84
CA TYR A 84 7.32 -9.63 -1.27
C TYR A 84 8.20 -9.62 -2.52
N GLN A 85 9.15 -10.56 -2.65
CA GLN A 85 9.95 -10.69 -3.86
C GLN A 85 9.08 -11.12 -5.05
N ALA A 86 8.22 -12.12 -4.88
CA ALA A 86 7.31 -12.57 -5.93
C ALA A 86 6.38 -11.44 -6.42
N ALA A 87 5.86 -10.62 -5.50
CA ALA A 87 5.02 -9.47 -5.84
C ALA A 87 5.77 -8.38 -6.63
N GLU A 88 7.05 -8.12 -6.32
CA GLU A 88 7.87 -7.21 -7.12
C GLU A 88 8.13 -7.76 -8.52
N ASP A 89 8.44 -9.06 -8.63
CA ASP A 89 8.69 -9.71 -9.91
C ASP A 89 7.45 -9.65 -10.82
N ILE A 90 6.25 -9.79 -10.25
CA ILE A 90 4.98 -9.57 -10.95
C ILE A 90 4.88 -8.13 -11.47
N LEU A 91 5.20 -7.13 -10.64
CA LEU A 91 5.14 -5.72 -11.04
C LEU A 91 6.21 -5.30 -12.04
N GLN A 92 7.34 -6.00 -12.12
CA GLN A 92 8.39 -5.68 -13.10
C GLN A 92 7.88 -5.68 -14.55
N ARG A 93 6.80 -6.43 -14.83
CA ARG A 93 6.11 -6.43 -16.13
C ARG A 93 5.53 -5.06 -16.52
N LEU A 94 5.29 -4.19 -15.54
CA LEU A 94 4.81 -2.82 -15.75
C LEU A 94 5.92 -1.77 -15.74
N HIS A 95 7.19 -2.21 -15.80
CA HIS A 95 8.38 -1.36 -15.82
C HIS A 95 8.34 -0.26 -14.75
N PRO A 96 8.21 -0.63 -13.46
CA PRO A 96 7.92 0.32 -12.39
C PRO A 96 8.93 1.45 -12.35
N GLU A 97 10.20 1.19 -12.62
CA GLU A 97 11.30 2.17 -12.64
C GLU A 97 11.11 3.35 -13.59
N THR A 98 10.37 3.17 -14.67
CA THR A 98 10.07 4.23 -15.65
C THR A 98 8.58 4.58 -15.71
N SER A 99 7.75 3.92 -14.90
CA SER A 99 6.30 4.10 -14.90
C SER A 99 5.88 5.43 -14.28
N THR A 100 4.81 6.01 -14.82
CA THR A 100 4.08 7.15 -14.25
C THR A 100 2.74 6.74 -13.65
N HIS A 101 2.38 5.45 -13.71
CA HIS A 101 1.10 4.94 -13.25
C HIS A 101 1.05 4.94 -11.71
N PRO A 102 0.13 5.68 -11.08
CA PRO A 102 0.14 5.88 -9.63
C PRO A 102 -0.06 4.59 -8.82
N GLU A 103 -0.83 3.63 -9.34
CA GLU A 103 -1.03 2.32 -8.70
C GLU A 103 0.26 1.50 -8.69
N THR A 104 0.97 1.44 -9.83
CA THR A 104 2.22 0.69 -9.96
C THR A 104 3.28 1.23 -8.99
N LEU A 105 3.40 2.56 -8.93
CA LEU A 105 4.29 3.24 -8.00
C LEU A 105 3.87 3.02 -6.55
N GLY A 106 2.57 3.12 -6.25
CA GLY A 106 2.03 2.90 -4.92
C GLY A 106 2.24 1.47 -4.42
N LEU A 107 2.11 0.46 -5.29
CA LEU A 107 2.33 -0.94 -4.95
C LEU A 107 3.82 -1.23 -4.69
N MET A 108 4.74 -0.72 -5.51
CA MET A 108 6.18 -0.83 -5.23
C MET A 108 6.57 -0.19 -3.91
N GLY A 109 6.01 1.00 -3.61
CA GLY A 109 6.18 1.63 -2.31
C GLY A 109 5.62 0.78 -1.17
N SER A 110 4.46 0.15 -1.38
CA SER A 110 3.79 -0.69 -0.39
C SER A 110 4.58 -1.96 -0.07
N ILE A 111 5.10 -2.65 -1.08
CA ILE A 111 5.94 -3.84 -0.88
C ILE A 111 7.21 -3.47 -0.11
N ASN A 112 7.89 -2.40 -0.49
CA ASN A 112 9.12 -1.98 0.19
C ASN A 112 8.88 -1.48 1.61
N LYS A 113 7.74 -0.82 1.87
CA LYS A 113 7.27 -0.53 3.24
C LYS A 113 7.12 -1.81 4.05
N ARG A 114 6.48 -2.85 3.51
CA ARG A 114 6.31 -4.14 4.22
C ARG A 114 7.64 -4.86 4.45
N LYS A 115 8.54 -4.86 3.47
CA LYS A 115 9.91 -5.37 3.63
C LYS A 115 10.62 -4.69 4.79
N PHE A 116 10.53 -3.36 4.88
CA PHE A 116 11.10 -2.61 6.00
C PHE A 116 10.45 -2.96 7.35
N GLU A 117 9.13 -3.13 7.41
CA GLU A 117 8.41 -3.50 8.64
C GLU A 117 8.85 -4.86 9.20
N VAL A 118 9.12 -5.86 8.35
CA VAL A 118 9.54 -7.21 8.79
C VAL A 118 11.06 -7.38 8.90
N SER A 119 11.82 -6.58 8.14
CA SER A 119 13.27 -6.63 8.05
C SER A 119 13.78 -5.20 7.86
N PRO A 120 14.07 -4.44 8.94
CA PRO A 120 14.29 -3.00 8.91
C PRO A 120 15.65 -2.60 8.33
N LYS A 121 15.83 -2.81 7.02
CA LYS A 121 17.02 -2.41 6.28
C LYS A 121 16.80 -1.03 5.62
N PRO A 122 17.77 -0.10 5.71
CA PRO A 122 17.61 1.27 5.19
C PRO A 122 17.26 1.36 3.70
N GLU A 123 17.70 0.39 2.89
CA GLU A 123 17.40 0.33 1.46
C GLU A 123 15.90 0.22 1.18
N TYR A 124 15.17 -0.63 1.91
CA TYR A 124 13.72 -0.80 1.69
C TYR A 124 12.96 0.48 2.02
N LEU A 125 13.32 1.15 3.11
CA LEU A 125 12.73 2.44 3.45
C LEU A 125 13.04 3.50 2.39
N THR A 126 14.28 3.54 1.90
CA THR A 126 14.70 4.47 0.84
C THR A 126 13.91 4.23 -0.45
N THR A 127 13.78 2.98 -0.88
CA THR A 127 13.04 2.60 -2.08
C THR A 127 11.55 2.90 -1.93
N ALA A 128 10.94 2.64 -0.76
CA ALA A 128 9.55 3.01 -0.51
C ALA A 128 9.32 4.52 -0.65
N ILE A 129 10.19 5.35 -0.07
CA ILE A 129 10.15 6.82 -0.20
C ILE A 129 10.26 7.23 -1.67
N GLN A 130 11.19 6.65 -2.44
CA GLN A 130 11.37 7.00 -3.86
C GLN A 130 10.11 6.73 -4.69
N PHE A 131 9.51 5.54 -4.57
CA PHE A 131 8.32 5.18 -5.33
C PHE A 131 7.10 6.00 -4.93
N TYR A 132 6.84 6.15 -3.64
CA TYR A 132 5.73 7.00 -3.17
C TYR A 132 5.93 8.46 -3.54
N SER A 133 7.17 8.98 -3.47
CA SER A 133 7.50 10.34 -3.88
C SER A 133 7.18 10.56 -5.36
N ARG A 134 7.61 9.66 -6.25
CA ARG A 134 7.28 9.78 -7.67
C ARG A 134 5.78 9.71 -7.91
N GLY A 135 5.08 8.77 -7.28
CA GLY A 135 3.63 8.62 -7.40
C GLY A 135 2.85 9.83 -6.89
N PHE A 136 3.36 10.50 -5.85
CA PHE A 136 2.76 11.71 -5.30
C PHE A 136 3.06 12.95 -6.16
N SER A 137 4.30 13.14 -6.61
CA SER A 137 4.70 14.31 -7.41
C SER A 137 3.99 14.40 -8.76
N LEU A 138 3.66 13.27 -9.39
CA LEU A 138 3.04 13.26 -10.72
C LEU A 138 1.54 13.57 -10.67
N ASN A 139 0.82 12.97 -9.72
CA ASN A 139 -0.64 12.93 -9.74
C ASN A 139 -1.30 13.54 -8.49
N HIS A 140 -0.51 14.03 -7.53
CA HIS A 140 -0.98 14.42 -6.20
C HIS A 140 -1.88 13.36 -5.54
N ASN A 141 -1.63 12.09 -5.87
CA ASN A 141 -2.46 10.98 -5.43
C ASN A 141 -2.38 10.86 -3.91
N TYR A 142 -3.54 10.98 -3.24
CA TYR A 142 -3.57 11.06 -1.78
C TYR A 142 -3.09 9.77 -1.10
N TYR A 143 -3.27 8.61 -1.73
CA TYR A 143 -2.77 7.33 -1.23
C TYR A 143 -1.23 7.31 -1.20
N ASN A 144 -0.60 7.75 -2.29
CA ASN A 144 0.85 7.84 -2.38
C ASN A 144 1.41 8.87 -1.39
N GLY A 145 0.79 10.04 -1.28
CA GLY A 145 1.27 11.09 -0.37
C GLY A 145 1.13 10.70 1.11
N ILE A 146 0.02 10.07 1.51
CA ILE A 146 -0.13 9.59 2.89
C ILE A 146 0.93 8.55 3.26
N ASN A 147 1.19 7.58 2.38
CA ASN A 147 2.24 6.61 2.66
C ASN A 147 3.64 7.24 2.60
N LEU A 148 3.88 8.23 1.73
CA LEU A 148 5.12 8.98 1.70
C LEU A 148 5.41 9.70 3.03
N ALA A 149 4.41 10.41 3.56
CA ALA A 149 4.54 11.09 4.85
C ALA A 149 4.82 10.08 5.98
N TYR A 150 4.11 8.96 5.99
CA TYR A 150 4.35 7.88 6.96
C TYR A 150 5.78 7.30 6.85
N MET A 151 6.32 7.12 5.63
CA MET A 151 7.72 6.71 5.42
C MET A 151 8.73 7.75 5.92
N HIS A 152 8.45 9.04 5.74
CA HIS A 152 9.29 10.09 6.29
C HIS A 152 9.32 10.08 7.82
N ILE A 153 8.19 9.80 8.49
CA ILE A 153 8.17 9.61 9.94
C ILE A 153 8.98 8.39 10.36
N GLN A 154 8.85 7.25 9.66
CA GLN A 154 9.70 6.09 9.93
C GLN A 154 11.19 6.42 9.78
N GLN A 155 11.55 7.17 8.74
CA GLN A 155 12.92 7.64 8.52
C GLN A 155 13.41 8.57 9.64
N ALA A 156 12.54 9.45 10.14
CA ALA A 156 12.86 10.32 11.25
C ALA A 156 13.15 9.53 12.53
N VAL A 157 12.31 8.54 12.85
CA VAL A 157 12.44 7.69 14.04
C VAL A 157 13.76 6.92 14.03
N VAL A 158 14.11 6.26 12.91
CA VAL A 158 15.32 5.42 12.84
C VAL A 158 16.60 6.21 12.57
N SER A 159 16.52 7.50 12.24
CA SER A 159 17.69 8.32 11.97
C SER A 159 18.49 8.58 13.25
N SER A 160 19.80 8.31 13.22
CA SER A 160 20.71 8.69 14.32
C SER A 160 21.04 10.19 14.34
N SER A 161 20.86 10.89 13.22
CA SER A 161 21.13 12.33 13.09
C SER A 161 19.88 13.14 13.37
N ALA A 162 19.93 14.01 14.38
CA ALA A 162 18.86 14.96 14.70
C ALA A 162 18.48 15.83 13.48
N ARG A 163 19.47 16.37 12.77
CA ARG A 163 19.25 17.15 11.56
C ARG A 163 18.46 16.38 10.49
N LYS A 164 18.85 15.13 10.22
CA LYS A 164 18.13 14.29 9.25
C LYS A 164 16.73 13.93 9.74
N ALA A 165 16.58 13.64 11.03
CA ALA A 165 15.28 13.32 11.62
C ALA A 165 14.31 14.50 11.48
N ASN A 166 14.74 15.72 11.84
CA ASN A 166 13.93 16.93 11.72
C ASN A 166 13.58 17.23 10.25
N ALA A 167 14.53 17.03 9.33
CA ALA A 167 14.25 17.24 7.90
C ALA A 167 13.20 16.25 7.36
N SER A 168 13.27 14.98 7.78
CA SER A 168 12.28 13.97 7.39
C SER A 168 10.92 14.27 8.02
N TRP A 169 10.86 14.63 9.30
CA TRP A 169 9.60 15.04 9.95
C TRP A 169 8.99 16.25 9.24
N TYR A 170 9.75 17.33 9.03
CA TYR A 170 9.28 18.50 8.28
C TYR A 170 8.75 18.14 6.89
N SER A 171 9.41 17.20 6.19
CA SER A 171 8.93 16.71 4.90
C SER A 171 7.55 16.04 5.01
N ALA A 172 7.31 15.24 6.05
CA ALA A 172 6.01 14.64 6.32
C ALA A 172 4.92 15.70 6.55
N GLU A 173 5.20 16.75 7.32
CA GLU A 173 4.27 17.85 7.58
C GLU A 173 3.85 18.57 6.30
N LYS A 174 4.83 18.91 5.45
CA LYS A 174 4.56 19.53 4.14
C LYS A 174 3.68 18.66 3.25
N ILE A 175 3.86 17.34 3.32
CA ILE A 175 3.02 16.40 2.56
C ILE A 175 1.62 16.36 3.15
N TRP A 176 1.46 16.28 4.48
CA TRP A 176 0.14 16.29 5.11
C TRP A 176 -0.64 17.57 4.83
N ASP A 177 -0.01 18.75 4.88
CA ASP A 177 -0.64 20.02 4.45
C ASP A 177 -1.18 19.92 3.03
N LYS A 178 -0.39 19.37 2.10
CA LYS A 178 -0.81 19.19 0.71
C LYS A 178 -1.96 18.17 0.60
N ILE A 179 -1.94 17.11 1.39
CA ILE A 179 -3.02 16.13 1.46
C ILE A 179 -4.32 16.76 1.97
N LEU A 180 -4.27 17.65 2.97
CA LEU A 180 -5.47 18.37 3.41
C LEU A 180 -6.09 19.19 2.29
N SER A 181 -5.27 19.90 1.50
CA SER A 181 -5.75 20.62 0.31
C SER A 181 -6.36 19.67 -0.73
N VAL A 182 -5.66 18.59 -1.11
CA VAL A 182 -6.15 17.63 -2.12
C VAL A 182 -7.44 16.94 -1.68
N THR A 183 -7.53 16.52 -0.43
CA THR A 183 -8.70 15.81 0.09
C THR A 183 -9.92 16.71 0.25
N THR A 184 -9.71 18.02 0.45
CA THR A 184 -10.81 19.01 0.45
C THR A 184 -11.47 19.05 -0.93
N ASP A 185 -10.68 19.28 -1.98
CA ASP A 185 -11.18 19.33 -3.37
C ASP A 185 -11.88 18.02 -3.77
N LEU A 186 -11.31 16.87 -3.39
CA LEU A 186 -11.87 15.56 -3.70
C LEU A 186 -13.19 15.28 -2.99
N LEU A 187 -13.35 15.72 -1.74
CA LEU A 187 -14.61 15.53 -1.00
C LEU A 187 -15.74 16.39 -1.56
N GLU A 188 -15.44 17.60 -2.01
CA GLU A 188 -16.42 18.45 -2.71
C GLU A 188 -16.91 17.79 -4.01
N LEU A 189 -16.00 17.21 -4.78
CA LEU A 189 -16.33 16.45 -5.99
C LEU A 189 -17.12 15.17 -5.68
N GLU A 190 -16.77 14.49 -4.60
CA GLU A 190 -17.42 13.25 -4.18
C GLU A 190 -18.86 13.50 -3.74
N ASP A 191 -19.13 14.58 -3.03
CA ASP A 191 -20.50 14.94 -2.64
C ASP A 191 -21.40 15.24 -3.84
N GLN A 192 -20.80 15.67 -4.96
CA GLN A 192 -21.50 15.87 -6.23
C GLN A 192 -21.71 14.56 -7.01
N LYS A 193 -20.71 13.68 -7.04
CA LYS A 193 -20.70 12.47 -7.90
C LYS A 193 -21.12 11.18 -7.20
N ARG A 194 -21.12 11.16 -5.87
CA ARG A 194 -21.41 10.00 -5.01
C ARG A 194 -20.62 8.75 -5.41
N THR A 195 -19.30 8.84 -5.52
CA THR A 195 -18.49 7.62 -5.72
C THR A 195 -18.38 6.82 -4.42
N ASN A 196 -17.88 5.58 -4.49
CA ASN A 196 -17.68 4.73 -3.31
C ASN A 196 -16.32 5.01 -2.60
N SER A 197 -15.71 6.17 -2.85
CA SER A 197 -14.33 6.48 -2.44
C SER A 197 -14.26 7.38 -1.21
N LYS A 198 -15.38 7.97 -0.79
CA LYS A 198 -15.47 8.94 0.31
C LYS A 198 -14.72 8.51 1.58
N HIS A 199 -14.87 7.25 1.99
CA HIS A 199 -14.23 6.75 3.19
C HIS A 199 -12.69 6.76 3.09
N TRP A 200 -12.09 6.40 1.95
CA TRP A 200 -10.65 6.45 1.75
C TRP A 200 -10.09 7.87 1.80
N ILE A 201 -10.82 8.82 1.20
CA ILE A 201 -10.43 10.24 1.21
C ILE A 201 -10.50 10.79 2.65
N LEU A 202 -11.55 10.44 3.40
CA LEU A 202 -11.68 10.82 4.81
C LEU A 202 -10.61 10.18 5.70
N GLN A 203 -10.26 8.91 5.48
CA GLN A 203 -9.17 8.24 6.22
C GLN A 203 -7.83 8.94 5.98
N ALA A 204 -7.52 9.30 4.74
CA ALA A 204 -6.30 10.04 4.40
C ALA A 204 -6.28 11.43 5.04
N ARG A 205 -7.40 12.17 4.98
CA ARG A 205 -7.55 13.48 5.62
C ARG A 205 -7.38 13.41 7.14
N ALA A 206 -8.02 12.43 7.78
CA ALA A 206 -7.87 12.21 9.21
C ALA A 206 -6.40 11.92 9.58
N GLN A 207 -5.72 11.05 8.85
CA GLN A 207 -4.31 10.76 9.13
C GLN A 207 -3.41 12.00 8.96
N ALA A 208 -3.70 12.87 7.99
CA ALA A 208 -3.00 14.14 7.84
C ALA A 208 -3.21 15.06 9.06
N TYR A 209 -4.45 15.19 9.55
CA TYR A 209 -4.72 15.93 10.80
C TYR A 209 -3.98 15.34 12.00
N LEU A 210 -3.93 14.01 12.11
CA LEU A 210 -3.18 13.33 13.17
C LEU A 210 -1.68 13.66 13.10
N GLY A 211 -1.09 13.60 11.91
CA GLY A 211 0.31 13.91 11.66
C GLY A 211 0.68 15.33 12.03
N LEU A 212 -0.21 16.29 11.73
CA LEU A 212 -0.06 17.72 12.04
C LEU A 212 -0.42 18.07 13.49
N GLY A 213 -0.75 17.09 14.34
CA GLY A 213 -1.14 17.34 15.73
C GLY A 213 -2.51 18.02 15.91
N GLN A 214 -3.34 18.08 14.86
CA GLN A 214 -4.67 18.67 14.89
C GLN A 214 -5.70 17.64 15.38
N LEU A 215 -5.61 17.28 16.68
CA LEU A 215 -6.31 16.11 17.24
C LEU A 215 -7.85 16.20 17.19
N GLU A 216 -8.43 17.38 17.41
CA GLU A 216 -9.89 17.57 17.31
C GLU A 216 -10.40 17.29 15.88
N ALA A 217 -9.71 17.85 14.88
CA ALA A 217 -10.05 17.62 13.47
C ALA A 217 -9.82 16.17 13.04
N PHE A 218 -8.79 15.52 13.60
CA PHE A 218 -8.55 14.09 13.42
C PHE A 218 -9.72 13.25 13.97
N GLU A 219 -10.15 13.49 15.21
CA GLU A 219 -11.23 12.73 15.84
C GLU A 219 -12.55 12.87 15.08
N GLU A 220 -12.90 14.10 14.71
CA GLU A 220 -14.12 14.37 13.94
C GLU A 220 -14.07 13.73 12.55
N THR A 221 -12.98 13.92 11.81
CA THR A 221 -12.82 13.31 10.48
C THR A 221 -12.75 11.79 10.56
N SER A 222 -12.14 11.23 11.62
CA SER A 222 -12.09 9.79 11.85
C SER A 222 -13.49 9.21 12.08
N LYS A 223 -14.36 9.89 12.84
CA LYS A 223 -15.76 9.47 13.00
C LYS A 223 -16.48 9.42 11.66
N GLN A 224 -16.30 10.45 10.83
CA GLN A 224 -16.87 10.50 9.48
C GLN A 224 -16.34 9.37 8.59
N ALA A 225 -15.02 9.10 8.64
CA ALA A 225 -14.38 8.04 7.87
C ALA A 225 -14.95 6.65 8.24
N LEU A 226 -15.13 6.40 9.54
CA LEU A 226 -15.69 5.15 10.06
C LEU A 226 -17.18 5.00 9.77
N ALA A 227 -17.94 6.10 9.80
CA ALA A 227 -19.36 6.07 9.41
C ALA A 227 -19.54 5.82 7.90
N ALA A 228 -18.56 6.22 7.08
CA ALA A 228 -18.59 6.05 5.63
C ALA A 228 -18.07 4.68 5.15
N THR A 229 -17.52 3.84 6.04
CA THR A 229 -17.03 2.50 5.68
C THR A 229 -18.00 1.41 6.12
N SER A 230 -18.25 0.44 5.25
CA SER A 230 -19.01 -0.78 5.55
C SER A 230 -18.11 -1.99 5.80
N ASN A 231 -16.78 -1.81 5.76
CA ASN A 231 -15.81 -2.89 5.80
C ASN A 231 -15.02 -2.87 7.12
N GLU A 232 -15.27 -3.86 7.98
CA GLU A 232 -14.60 -4.02 9.28
C GLU A 232 -13.08 -4.17 9.13
N PHE A 233 -12.60 -4.85 8.09
CA PHE A 233 -11.16 -5.00 7.86
C PHE A 233 -10.49 -3.66 7.52
N SER A 234 -11.13 -2.83 6.69
CA SER A 234 -10.64 -1.47 6.39
C SER A 234 -10.56 -0.64 7.68
N THR A 235 -11.54 -0.79 8.56
CA THR A 235 -11.59 -0.14 9.87
C THR A 235 -10.42 -0.55 10.77
N ASP A 236 -10.15 -1.85 10.89
CA ASP A 236 -9.09 -2.35 11.76
C ASP A 236 -7.71 -1.94 11.26
N MET A 237 -7.47 -2.06 9.95
CA MET A 237 -6.23 -1.60 9.33
C MET A 237 -6.01 -0.10 9.58
N TYR A 238 -7.05 0.72 9.36
CA TYR A 238 -6.99 2.16 9.59
C TYR A 238 -6.63 2.50 11.05
N LYS A 239 -7.27 1.84 12.03
CA LYS A 239 -6.97 2.01 13.46
C LYS A 239 -5.52 1.64 13.78
N GLN A 240 -5.05 0.49 13.30
CA GLN A 240 -3.69 0.02 13.54
C GLN A 240 -2.64 0.97 12.95
N TYR A 241 -2.84 1.45 11.72
CA TYR A 241 -1.91 2.40 11.10
C TYR A 241 -1.84 3.72 11.86
N ASN A 242 -2.98 4.25 12.30
CA ASN A 242 -2.99 5.50 13.06
C ASN A 242 -2.39 5.34 14.44
N GLN A 243 -2.56 4.18 15.09
CA GLN A 243 -1.89 3.89 16.35
C GLN A 243 -0.37 3.88 16.17
N ARG A 244 0.14 3.16 15.16
CA ARG A 244 1.59 3.15 14.86
C ARG A 244 2.13 4.56 14.58
N LEU A 245 1.37 5.37 13.84
CA LEU A 245 1.77 6.76 13.58
C LEU A 245 1.82 7.59 14.88
N LYS A 246 0.84 7.43 15.78
CA LYS A 246 0.86 8.08 17.10
C LYS A 246 2.12 7.71 17.89
N ASP A 247 2.41 6.41 17.98
CA ASP A 247 3.56 5.91 18.73
C ASP A 247 4.88 6.49 18.17
N MET A 248 5.02 6.55 16.84
CA MET A 248 6.20 7.14 16.22
C MET A 248 6.31 8.66 16.47
N LEU A 249 5.20 9.39 16.42
CA LEU A 249 5.18 10.82 16.70
C LEU A 249 5.51 11.11 18.17
N GLU A 250 5.08 10.27 19.10
CA GLU A 250 5.44 10.36 20.52
C GLU A 250 6.95 10.20 20.71
N VAL A 251 7.55 9.16 20.12
CA VAL A 251 9.01 8.95 20.13
C VAL A 251 9.75 10.17 19.59
N LEU A 252 9.26 10.79 18.51
CA LEU A 252 9.89 11.98 17.94
C LEU A 252 9.76 13.20 18.84
N ARG A 253 8.60 13.43 19.47
CA ARG A 253 8.37 14.55 20.40
C ARG A 253 9.23 14.44 21.66
N GLU A 254 9.37 13.24 22.22
CA GLU A 254 10.27 13.00 23.36
C GLU A 254 11.73 13.28 22.99
N ARG A 255 12.12 12.90 21.77
CA ARG A 255 13.49 13.07 21.28
C ARG A 255 13.80 14.50 20.87
N PHE A 256 12.81 15.25 20.38
CA PHE A 256 12.93 16.61 19.85
C PHE A 256 11.82 17.51 20.39
N PRO A 257 11.87 17.90 21.68
CA PRO A 257 10.80 18.66 22.34
C PRO A 257 10.63 20.11 21.83
N GLU A 258 11.54 20.61 21.00
CA GLU A 258 11.45 21.93 20.35
C GLU A 258 11.05 21.86 18.86
N GLY A 259 10.63 20.68 18.38
CA GLY A 259 10.12 20.45 17.03
C GLY A 259 8.64 20.79 16.88
#